data_AF-A0A840XNA7-F1
#
_entry.id   AF-A0A840XNA7-F1
#
_cell.length_a   1.000
_cell.length_b   1.000
_cell.length_c   1.000
_cell.angle_alpha   90.00
_cell.angle_beta   90.00
_cell.angle_gamma   90.00
#
_symmetry.space_group_name_H-M   'P 1'
#
loop_
_entity.id
_entity.type
_entity.pdbx_description
1 polymer ?
#
loop_
_entity_poly.entity_id
_entity_poly.type
_entity_poly.pdbx_seq_one_letter_code
_entity_poly.pdbx_strand_id
1 'polypeptide(L)'
;MTAEALPRALAVGCGALAAVLHFAGALKSAPPLAALPFDLTAAAALLLLALLPMHLAGRDWRLAPGLALPLAALGALWLWMVLAGAWSASRAVLPARLADAVLVGPVMVAAGMAVAGEERALRACAAAALAIGAFTAASVAWGIATDRVVLGGAPGASPEQVRVQYQIAGLAIASAAALAALRAIEARGAARLGWLGLVALLGAAALLPGGRAALAALALAVALAPAVLLWRGGRPLAGLLWPGAAALGAAAGLAVVLANPPLASGLRTVERLTEGEVGQSSGRLPLWQAALGQGGAAMPWGLGTGGFTIAAGHGDRRGLHPHNHALEALAEGGLPGFALWLAAFGGAAAAALRFGARAAPGRAARVAALVLPMALTVMVSTDLGNRMAWFALGLALGLGVAAGPRGMAEPLGDRGAGSSGR
;
A
#
# COMPACT_ATOMS: atom_id res chain seq x y z
N MET A 1 -27.64 -4.53 -22.65
CA MET A 1 -26.86 -4.54 -21.37
C MET A 1 -27.85 -4.53 -20.22
N THR A 2 -27.74 -5.44 -19.25
CA THR A 2 -28.60 -5.40 -18.06
C THR A 2 -28.29 -4.16 -17.21
N ALA A 3 -29.26 -3.67 -16.43
CA ALA A 3 -29.08 -2.50 -15.55
C ALA A 3 -27.88 -2.64 -14.58
N GLU A 4 -27.44 -3.86 -14.28
CA GLU A 4 -26.26 -4.11 -13.45
C GLU A 4 -24.93 -4.22 -14.21
N ALA A 5 -24.93 -4.34 -15.54
CA ALA A 5 -23.71 -4.57 -16.31
C ALA A 5 -22.71 -3.40 -16.20
N LEU A 6 -23.20 -2.16 -16.31
CA LEU A 6 -22.36 -0.97 -16.22
C LEU A 6 -21.79 -0.76 -14.80
N PRO A 7 -22.58 -0.77 -13.70
CA PRO A 7 -22.05 -0.67 -12.34
C PRO A 7 -21.05 -1.77 -11.96
N ARG A 8 -21.18 -2.96 -12.55
CA ARG A 8 -20.20 -4.06 -12.42
C ARG A 8 -18.89 -3.71 -13.11
N ALA A 9 -18.96 -3.31 -14.39
CA ALA A 9 -17.78 -2.96 -15.17
C ALA A 9 -17.01 -1.80 -14.54
N LEU A 10 -17.71 -0.78 -14.06
CA LEU A 10 -17.11 0.36 -13.34
C LEU A 10 -16.38 -0.10 -12.07
N ALA A 11 -17.01 -0.93 -11.24
CA ALA A 11 -16.37 -1.44 -10.01
C ALA A 11 -15.08 -2.23 -10.32
N VAL A 12 -15.13 -3.14 -11.30
CA VAL A 12 -13.98 -3.94 -11.73
C VAL A 12 -12.87 -3.05 -12.29
N GLY A 13 -13.23 -2.11 -13.17
CA GLY A 13 -12.30 -1.14 -13.76
C GLY A 13 -11.60 -0.29 -12.71
N CYS A 14 -12.35 0.29 -11.76
CA CYS A 14 -11.80 1.05 -10.65
C CYS A 14 -10.84 0.22 -9.80
N GLY A 15 -11.23 -1.01 -9.44
CA GLY A 15 -10.39 -1.91 -8.66
C GLY A 15 -9.05 -2.23 -9.36
N ALA A 16 -9.12 -2.62 -10.64
CA ALA A 16 -7.93 -2.96 -11.41
C ALA A 16 -7.01 -1.74 -11.62
N LEU A 17 -7.55 -0.59 -12.01
CA LEU A 17 -6.78 0.63 -12.23
C LEU A 17 -6.17 1.17 -10.93
N ALA A 18 -6.88 1.05 -9.80
CA ALA A 18 -6.33 1.42 -8.51
C ALA A 18 -5.10 0.55 -8.14
N ALA A 19 -5.14 -0.76 -8.40
CA ALA A 19 -3.99 -1.64 -8.22
C ALA A 19 -2.82 -1.26 -9.16
N VAL A 20 -3.10 -0.97 -10.44
CA VAL A 20 -2.09 -0.49 -11.40
C VAL A 20 -1.46 0.80 -10.91
N LEU A 21 -2.26 1.78 -10.49
CA LEU A 21 -1.77 3.07 -9.99
C LEU A 21 -0.96 2.93 -8.70
N HIS A 22 -1.42 2.07 -7.78
CA HIS A 22 -0.72 1.74 -6.55
C HIS A 22 0.67 1.18 -6.87
N PHE A 23 0.77 0.19 -7.75
CA PHE A 23 2.04 -0.46 -8.11
C PHE A 23 2.74 0.10 -9.36
N ALA A 24 2.33 1.27 -9.87
CA ALA A 24 2.84 1.79 -11.13
C ALA A 24 4.37 2.00 -11.12
N GLY A 25 4.96 2.32 -9.97
CA GLY A 25 6.42 2.43 -9.84
C GLY A 25 7.15 1.10 -10.09
N ALA A 26 6.60 -0.02 -9.61
CA ALA A 26 7.16 -1.35 -9.90
C ALA A 26 6.98 -1.71 -11.38
N LEU A 27 5.80 -1.47 -11.93
CA LEU A 27 5.49 -1.78 -13.32
C LEU A 27 6.37 -0.99 -14.31
N LYS A 28 6.57 0.31 -14.09
CA LYS A 28 7.47 1.14 -14.91
C LYS A 28 8.92 0.68 -14.88
N SER A 29 9.32 -0.05 -13.85
CA SER A 29 10.68 -0.58 -13.72
C SER A 29 10.83 -1.95 -14.39
N ALA A 30 9.74 -2.56 -14.88
CA ALA A 30 9.80 -3.81 -15.62
C ALA A 30 10.27 -3.54 -17.07
N PRO A 31 11.29 -4.26 -17.59
CA PRO A 31 11.84 -4.03 -18.93
C PRO A 31 10.80 -3.89 -20.06
N PRO A 32 9.78 -4.76 -20.18
CA PRO A 32 8.80 -4.63 -21.28
C PRO A 32 7.87 -3.41 -21.15
N LEU A 33 7.72 -2.84 -19.94
CA LEU A 33 6.85 -1.69 -19.70
C LEU A 33 7.60 -0.37 -19.61
N ALA A 34 8.91 -0.41 -19.32
CA ALA A 34 9.79 0.75 -19.31
C ALA A 34 9.89 1.42 -20.71
N ALA A 35 9.66 0.65 -21.78
CA ALA A 35 9.71 1.12 -23.16
C ALA A 35 8.37 1.68 -23.69
N LEU A 36 7.32 1.74 -22.87
CA LEU A 36 6.04 2.29 -23.32
C LEU A 36 6.17 3.78 -23.67
N PRO A 37 5.55 4.26 -24.76
CA PRO A 37 5.64 5.66 -25.18
C PRO A 37 4.78 6.61 -24.33
N PHE A 38 4.26 6.15 -23.19
CA PHE A 38 3.40 6.92 -22.29
C PHE A 38 3.68 6.57 -20.83
N ASP A 39 3.36 7.52 -19.94
CA ASP A 39 3.50 7.33 -18.51
C ASP A 39 2.34 6.48 -17.95
N LEU A 40 2.64 5.25 -17.51
CA LEU A 40 1.66 4.33 -16.94
C LEU A 40 0.96 4.85 -15.68
N THR A 41 1.66 5.62 -14.83
CA THR A 41 1.06 6.25 -13.64
C THR A 41 0.02 7.28 -14.06
N ALA A 42 0.38 8.15 -15.02
CA ALA A 42 -0.52 9.18 -15.52
C ALA A 42 -1.75 8.57 -16.21
N ALA A 43 -1.53 7.57 -17.08
CA ALA A 43 -2.62 6.86 -17.75
C ALA A 43 -3.59 6.20 -16.76
N ALA A 44 -3.05 5.46 -15.78
CA ALA A 44 -3.87 4.82 -14.74
C ALA A 44 -4.59 5.85 -13.86
N ALA A 45 -3.94 6.96 -13.51
CA ALA A 45 -4.54 8.04 -12.73
C ALA A 45 -5.68 8.73 -13.48
N LEU A 46 -5.50 9.06 -14.76
CA LEU A 46 -6.52 9.70 -15.59
C LEU A 46 -7.75 8.80 -15.78
N LEU A 47 -7.52 7.52 -16.08
CA LEU A 47 -8.61 6.55 -16.22
C LEU A 47 -9.32 6.33 -14.88
N LEU A 48 -8.58 6.22 -13.78
CA LEU A 48 -9.19 6.08 -12.45
C LEU A 48 -9.99 7.34 -12.08
N LEU A 49 -9.48 8.53 -12.38
CA LEU A 49 -10.16 9.80 -12.12
C LEU A 49 -11.45 9.92 -12.93
N ALA A 50 -11.50 9.37 -14.14
CA ALA A 50 -12.73 9.33 -14.95
C ALA A 50 -13.74 8.29 -14.42
N LEU A 51 -13.28 7.09 -14.06
CA LEU A 51 -14.17 5.99 -13.66
C LEU A 51 -14.65 6.11 -12.21
N LEU A 52 -13.84 6.66 -11.31
CA LEU A 52 -14.15 6.73 -9.88
C LEU A 52 -15.43 7.53 -9.59
N PRO A 53 -15.65 8.75 -10.14
CA PRO A 53 -16.90 9.48 -9.97
C PRO A 53 -18.11 8.72 -10.50
N MET A 54 -17.98 8.04 -11.65
CA MET A 54 -19.05 7.23 -12.22
C MET A 54 -19.37 6.03 -11.32
N HIS A 55 -18.34 5.38 -10.78
CA HIS A 55 -18.50 4.28 -9.83
C HIS A 55 -19.17 4.74 -8.54
N LEU A 56 -18.75 5.89 -7.99
CA LEU A 56 -19.33 6.49 -6.80
C LEU A 56 -20.80 6.86 -7.04
N ALA A 57 -21.13 7.48 -8.18
CA ALA A 57 -22.50 7.86 -8.54
C ALA A 57 -23.42 6.66 -8.81
N GLY A 58 -22.87 5.50 -9.18
CA GLY A 58 -23.64 4.30 -9.49
C GLY A 58 -24.10 3.48 -8.26
N ARG A 59 -23.79 3.91 -7.03
CA ARG A 59 -24.03 3.16 -5.79
C ARG A 59 -24.51 4.05 -4.66
N ASP A 60 -25.18 3.44 -3.68
CA ASP A 60 -25.49 4.09 -2.42
C ASP A 60 -24.44 3.73 -1.38
N TRP A 61 -23.71 4.73 -0.89
CA TRP A 61 -22.59 4.55 0.02
C TRP A 61 -23.00 4.83 1.46
N ARG A 62 -22.68 3.88 2.35
CA ARG A 62 -22.86 4.01 3.79
C ARG A 62 -21.50 4.05 4.46
N LEU A 63 -21.25 5.11 5.21
CA LEU A 63 -20.04 5.29 6.01
C LEU A 63 -20.38 5.08 7.49
N ALA A 64 -19.56 4.28 8.18
CA ALA A 64 -19.72 4.12 9.62
C ALA A 64 -19.35 5.43 10.36
N PRO A 65 -20.14 5.87 11.36
CA PRO A 65 -19.86 7.11 12.10
C PRO A 65 -18.46 7.16 12.75
N GLY A 66 -17.91 6.00 13.11
CA GLY A 66 -16.56 5.90 13.68
C GLY A 66 -15.44 6.27 12.70
N LEU A 67 -15.74 6.55 11.43
CA LEU A 67 -14.78 7.10 10.47
C LEU A 67 -14.65 8.63 10.56
N ALA A 68 -15.57 9.33 11.23
CA ALA A 68 -15.59 10.80 11.26
C ALA A 68 -14.28 11.39 11.79
N LEU A 69 -13.80 10.91 12.95
CA LEU A 69 -12.58 11.41 13.57
C LEU A 69 -11.32 11.21 12.70
N PRO A 70 -10.97 10.00 12.20
CA PRO A 70 -9.78 9.84 11.36
C PRO A 70 -9.88 10.59 10.03
N LEU A 71 -11.09 10.73 9.44
CA LEU A 71 -11.28 11.52 8.23
C LEU A 71 -11.12 13.02 8.48
N ALA A 72 -11.65 13.53 9.59
CA ALA A 72 -11.46 14.92 9.99
C ALA A 72 -9.98 15.21 10.28
N ALA A 73 -9.30 14.30 10.97
CA ALA A 73 -7.86 14.39 11.22
C ALA A 73 -7.04 14.39 9.93
N LEU A 74 -7.44 13.63 8.90
CA LEU A 74 -6.81 13.67 7.59
C LEU A 74 -6.96 15.03 6.90
N GLY A 75 -8.19 15.56 6.87
CA GLY A 75 -8.45 16.90 6.32
C GLY A 75 -7.63 17.98 7.04
N ALA A 76 -7.62 17.92 8.38
CA ALA A 76 -6.83 18.82 9.21
C ALA A 76 -5.32 18.64 9.03
N LEU A 77 -4.83 17.41 8.82
CA LEU A 77 -3.42 17.14 8.53
C LEU A 77 -3.02 17.78 7.19
N TRP A 78 -3.82 17.63 6.13
CA TRP A 78 -3.52 18.28 4.85
C TRP A 78 -3.53 19.80 4.95
N LEU A 79 -4.53 20.38 5.64
CA LEU A 79 -4.57 21.81 5.92
C LEU A 79 -3.34 22.26 6.72
N TRP A 80 -2.95 21.48 7.71
CA TRP A 80 -1.75 21.74 8.51
C TRP A 80 -0.49 21.69 7.66
N MET A 81 -0.36 20.74 6.75
CA MET A 81 0.79 20.67 5.82
C MET A 81 0.85 21.91 4.92
N VAL A 82 -0.29 22.43 4.45
CA VAL A 82 -0.32 23.69 3.68
C VAL A 82 0.11 24.86 4.55
N LEU A 83 -0.44 24.98 5.76
CA LEU A 83 -0.10 26.04 6.70
C LEU A 83 1.39 26.01 7.08
N ALA A 84 1.92 24.82 7.38
CA ALA A 84 3.33 24.57 7.64
C ALA A 84 4.24 24.84 6.43
N GLY A 85 3.68 24.86 5.22
CA GLY A 85 4.37 25.35 4.04
C GLY A 85 4.74 26.84 4.11
N ALA A 86 4.01 27.65 4.88
CA ALA A 86 4.23 29.10 4.95
C ALA A 86 5.57 29.49 5.59
N TRP A 87 6.11 28.65 6.47
CA TRP A 87 7.44 28.84 7.08
C TRP A 87 8.46 27.80 6.64
N SER A 88 8.15 27.01 5.59
CA SER A 88 9.11 26.07 5.05
C SER A 88 10.29 26.79 4.39
N ALA A 89 11.50 26.37 4.73
CA ALA A 89 12.72 26.83 4.08
C ALA A 89 12.90 26.27 2.65
N SER A 90 12.16 25.21 2.29
CA SER A 90 12.28 24.56 0.99
C SER A 90 11.36 25.22 -0.04
N ARG A 91 11.92 25.57 -1.20
CA ARG A 91 11.15 26.12 -2.33
C ARG A 91 10.95 25.09 -3.44
N ALA A 92 11.83 24.10 -3.57
CA ALA A 92 11.71 23.06 -4.59
C ALA A 92 10.90 21.86 -4.12
N VAL A 93 11.11 21.36 -2.89
CA VAL A 93 10.41 20.18 -2.37
C VAL A 93 8.99 20.50 -1.93
N LEU A 94 8.74 21.69 -1.37
CA LEU A 94 7.42 22.12 -0.91
C LEU A 94 6.30 21.95 -1.96
N PRO A 95 6.37 22.54 -3.18
CA PRO A 95 5.27 22.43 -4.14
C PRO A 95 5.03 20.99 -4.59
N ALA A 96 6.10 20.21 -4.80
CA ALA A 96 5.99 18.81 -5.17
C ALA A 96 5.33 17.98 -4.06
N ARG A 97 5.73 18.20 -2.80
CA ARG A 97 5.18 17.50 -1.64
C ARG A 97 3.72 17.86 -1.38
N LEU A 98 3.35 19.14 -1.50
CA LEU A 98 1.97 19.56 -1.35
C LEU A 98 1.08 19.02 -2.48
N ALA A 99 1.56 19.01 -3.73
CA ALA A 99 0.81 18.39 -4.82
C ALA A 99 0.54 16.90 -4.55
N ASP A 100 1.57 16.17 -4.12
CA ASP A 100 1.47 14.75 -3.79
C ASP A 100 0.55 14.47 -2.58
N ALA A 101 0.69 15.23 -1.49
CA ALA A 101 -0.07 14.97 -0.27
C ALA A 101 -1.49 15.54 -0.30
N VAL A 102 -1.67 16.77 -0.81
CA VAL A 102 -2.92 17.53 -0.69
C VAL A 102 -3.80 17.42 -1.94
N LEU A 103 -3.23 17.15 -3.12
CA LEU A 103 -4.02 16.92 -4.33
C LEU A 103 -4.20 15.42 -4.61
N VAL A 104 -3.09 14.66 -4.61
CA VAL A 104 -3.14 13.21 -4.90
C VAL A 104 -3.64 12.43 -3.69
N GLY A 105 -3.19 12.76 -2.47
CA GLY A 105 -3.57 12.07 -1.24
C GLY A 105 -5.08 11.86 -1.05
N PRO A 106 -5.94 12.91 -1.12
CA PRO A 106 -7.38 12.76 -0.97
C PRO A 106 -8.01 11.83 -2.01
N VAL A 107 -7.58 11.93 -3.27
CA VAL A 107 -8.07 11.07 -4.36
C VAL A 107 -7.69 9.62 -4.09
N MET A 108 -6.47 9.35 -3.63
CA MET A 108 -6.02 7.99 -3.30
C MET A 108 -6.74 7.41 -2.08
N VAL A 109 -7.00 8.22 -1.04
CA VAL A 109 -7.81 7.81 0.12
C VAL A 109 -9.23 7.45 -0.34
N ALA A 110 -9.86 8.32 -1.13
CA ALA A 110 -11.20 8.08 -1.66
C ALA A 110 -11.26 6.82 -2.54
N ALA A 111 -10.28 6.64 -3.43
CA ALA A 111 -10.16 5.44 -4.26
C ALA A 111 -10.00 4.17 -3.39
N GLY A 112 -9.14 4.20 -2.37
CA GLY A 112 -8.95 3.09 -1.44
C GLY A 112 -10.25 2.76 -0.68
N MET A 113 -10.95 3.77 -0.18
CA MET A 113 -12.23 3.58 0.51
C MET A 113 -13.31 2.99 -0.41
N ALA A 114 -13.41 3.48 -1.64
CA ALA A 114 -14.36 2.98 -2.63
C ALA A 114 -14.05 1.52 -3.02
N VAL A 115 -12.78 1.20 -3.29
CA VAL A 115 -12.33 -0.15 -3.63
C VAL A 115 -12.59 -1.11 -2.47
N ALA A 116 -12.24 -0.76 -1.24
CA ALA A 116 -12.49 -1.62 -0.09
C ALA A 116 -13.97 -1.69 0.29
N GLY A 117 -14.77 -0.66 -0.01
CA GLY A 117 -16.21 -0.58 0.24
C GLY A 117 -17.09 -1.41 -0.70
N GLU A 118 -16.55 -1.85 -1.83
CA GLU A 118 -17.24 -2.64 -2.85
C GLU A 118 -16.48 -3.95 -3.16
N GLU A 119 -17.13 -5.11 -2.95
CA GLU A 119 -16.49 -6.44 -3.04
C GLU A 119 -15.92 -6.79 -4.43
N ARG A 120 -16.60 -6.46 -5.52
CA ARG A 120 -16.14 -6.64 -6.91
C ARG A 120 -14.91 -5.78 -7.19
N ALA A 121 -14.92 -4.52 -6.76
CA ALA A 121 -13.76 -3.63 -6.89
C ALA A 121 -12.56 -4.17 -6.10
N LEU A 122 -12.76 -4.58 -4.84
CA LEU A 122 -11.72 -5.18 -4.02
C LEU A 122 -11.15 -6.47 -4.64
N ARG A 123 -12.01 -7.35 -5.17
CA ARG A 123 -11.56 -8.58 -5.84
C ARG A 123 -10.75 -8.28 -7.10
N ALA A 124 -11.18 -7.32 -7.91
CA ALA A 124 -10.45 -6.89 -9.09
C ALA A 124 -9.09 -6.28 -8.71
N CYS A 125 -9.06 -5.44 -7.68
CA CYS A 125 -7.83 -4.87 -7.12
C CYS A 125 -6.88 -5.96 -6.63
N ALA A 126 -7.37 -6.95 -5.88
CA ALA A 126 -6.58 -8.08 -5.41
C ALA A 126 -6.06 -8.96 -6.56
N ALA A 127 -6.90 -9.27 -7.55
CA ALA A 127 -6.48 -10.05 -8.72
C ALA A 127 -5.40 -9.33 -9.53
N ALA A 128 -5.59 -8.02 -9.77
CA ALA A 128 -4.60 -7.19 -10.45
C ALA A 128 -3.31 -7.08 -9.65
N ALA A 129 -3.39 -6.86 -8.32
CA ALA A 129 -2.22 -6.83 -7.44
C ALA A 129 -1.42 -8.14 -7.45
N LEU A 130 -2.10 -9.29 -7.41
CA LEU A 130 -1.48 -10.61 -7.54
C LEU A 130 -0.74 -10.75 -8.88
N ALA A 131 -1.40 -10.40 -9.98
CA ALA A 131 -0.82 -10.46 -11.32
C ALA A 131 0.39 -9.53 -11.47
N ILE A 132 0.28 -8.29 -10.98
CA ILE A 132 1.35 -7.29 -10.99
C ILE A 132 2.55 -7.77 -10.19
N GLY A 133 2.36 -8.31 -8.98
CA GLY A 133 3.48 -8.80 -8.17
C GLY A 133 4.16 -10.02 -8.77
N ALA A 134 3.40 -10.96 -9.34
CA ALA A 134 3.97 -12.10 -10.07
C ALA A 134 4.75 -11.66 -11.32
N PHE A 135 4.19 -10.74 -12.09
CA PHE A 135 4.87 -10.14 -13.24
C PHE A 135 6.14 -9.38 -12.85
N THR A 136 6.08 -8.62 -11.75
CA THR A 136 7.24 -7.88 -11.21
C THR A 136 8.33 -8.85 -10.78
N ALA A 137 7.99 -9.92 -10.05
CA ALA A 137 8.94 -10.97 -9.64
C ALA A 137 9.62 -11.61 -10.86
N ALA A 138 8.85 -12.01 -11.87
CA ALA A 138 9.38 -12.59 -13.10
C ALA A 138 10.29 -11.60 -13.85
N SER A 139 9.88 -10.33 -13.94
CA SER A 139 10.66 -9.27 -14.59
C SER A 139 11.99 -9.00 -13.88
N VAL A 140 11.99 -9.02 -12.54
CA VAL A 140 13.21 -8.86 -11.73
C VAL A 140 14.16 -10.03 -11.98
N ALA A 141 13.65 -11.27 -11.90
CA ALA A 141 14.45 -12.47 -12.14
C ALA A 141 15.04 -12.50 -13.56
N TRP A 142 14.22 -12.17 -14.57
CA TRP A 142 14.65 -12.07 -15.97
C TRP A 142 15.70 -10.98 -16.19
N GLY A 143 15.48 -9.79 -15.60
CA GLY A 143 16.41 -8.67 -15.71
C GLY A 143 17.79 -9.00 -15.13
N ILE A 144 17.85 -9.74 -14.02
CA ILE A 144 19.09 -10.25 -13.44
C ILE A 144 19.73 -11.32 -14.34
N ALA A 145 18.96 -12.30 -14.80
CA ALA A 145 19.48 -13.41 -15.60
C ALA A 145 20.03 -12.99 -16.98
N THR A 146 19.62 -11.82 -17.49
CA THR A 146 20.03 -11.32 -18.81
C THR A 146 21.03 -10.17 -18.74
N ASP A 147 21.53 -9.81 -17.55
CA ASP A 147 22.33 -8.61 -17.28
C ASP A 147 21.69 -7.31 -17.77
N ARG A 148 20.38 -7.34 -18.08
CA ARG A 148 19.58 -6.18 -18.49
C ARG A 148 18.88 -5.59 -17.28
N VAL A 149 19.61 -5.42 -16.18
CA VAL A 149 19.04 -4.89 -14.95
C VAL A 149 18.64 -3.43 -15.18
N VAL A 150 17.39 -3.22 -15.58
CA VAL A 150 16.68 -1.92 -15.59
C VAL A 150 15.88 -1.77 -14.30
N LEU A 151 16.35 -2.38 -13.21
CA LEU A 151 15.87 -2.03 -11.86
C LEU A 151 16.73 -0.87 -11.38
N GLY A 152 16.54 0.29 -11.99
CA GLY A 152 17.14 1.53 -11.52
C GLY A 152 17.33 2.66 -12.53
N GLY A 153 16.80 2.55 -13.75
CA GLY A 153 17.05 3.52 -14.82
C GLY A 153 18.14 3.07 -15.78
N ALA A 154 18.38 3.86 -16.84
CA ALA A 154 19.38 3.57 -17.87
C ALA A 154 20.78 3.35 -17.26
N PRO A 155 21.70 2.65 -17.95
CA PRO A 155 23.11 2.58 -17.55
C PRO A 155 23.64 3.99 -17.22
N GLY A 156 24.06 4.22 -15.98
CA GLY A 156 24.47 5.55 -15.47
C GLY A 156 23.45 6.29 -14.59
N ALA A 157 22.27 5.71 -14.32
CA ALA A 157 21.29 6.28 -13.40
C ALA A 157 21.79 6.32 -11.94
N SER A 158 21.30 7.29 -11.16
CA SER A 158 21.80 7.51 -9.79
C SER A 158 21.51 6.31 -8.87
N PRO A 159 22.44 5.92 -7.98
CA PRO A 159 22.24 4.82 -7.02
C PRO A 159 21.00 4.97 -6.13
N GLU A 160 20.51 6.19 -5.94
CA GLU A 160 19.29 6.49 -5.19
C GLU A 160 18.01 6.07 -5.95
N GLN A 161 17.95 6.29 -7.26
CA GLN A 161 16.82 5.87 -8.11
C GLN A 161 16.70 4.34 -8.17
N VAL A 162 17.84 3.64 -8.22
CA VAL A 162 17.96 2.18 -8.12
C VAL A 162 17.36 1.65 -6.80
N ARG A 163 17.62 2.31 -5.66
CA ARG A 163 17.13 1.89 -4.34
C ARG A 163 15.62 2.05 -4.15
N VAL A 164 15.02 3.12 -4.66
CA VAL A 164 13.57 3.38 -4.57
C VAL A 164 12.77 2.34 -5.36
N GLN A 165 13.27 1.90 -6.52
CA GLN A 165 12.60 0.91 -7.36
C GLN A 165 12.56 -0.48 -6.71
N TYR A 166 13.60 -0.88 -5.96
CA TYR A 166 13.59 -2.13 -5.19
C TYR A 166 12.52 -2.19 -4.12
N GLN A 167 12.23 -1.05 -3.48
CA GLN A 167 11.22 -0.98 -2.41
C GLN A 167 9.82 -1.17 -2.98
N ILE A 168 9.50 -0.49 -4.09
CA ILE A 168 8.18 -0.58 -4.73
C ILE A 168 7.99 -1.97 -5.37
N ALA A 169 9.02 -2.54 -5.99
CA ALA A 169 8.97 -3.89 -6.52
C ALA A 169 8.76 -4.92 -5.41
N GLY A 170 9.54 -4.84 -4.33
CA GLY A 170 9.41 -5.75 -3.19
C GLY A 170 8.04 -5.66 -2.51
N LEU A 171 7.45 -4.46 -2.48
CA LEU A 171 6.11 -4.25 -1.97
C LEU A 171 5.02 -4.92 -2.84
N ALA A 172 5.12 -4.81 -4.17
CA ALA A 172 4.21 -5.51 -5.08
C ALA A 172 4.31 -7.03 -4.92
N ILE A 173 5.53 -7.56 -4.77
CA ILE A 173 5.81 -8.98 -4.51
C ILE A 173 5.22 -9.40 -3.15
N ALA A 174 5.40 -8.60 -2.10
CA ALA A 174 4.87 -8.87 -0.76
C ALA A 174 3.33 -8.95 -0.76
N SER A 175 2.65 -7.99 -1.39
CA SER A 175 1.18 -8.01 -1.52
C SER A 175 0.71 -9.21 -2.34
N ALA A 176 1.37 -9.55 -3.45
CA ALA A 176 1.02 -10.74 -4.23
C ALA A 176 1.25 -12.04 -3.46
N ALA A 177 2.34 -12.15 -2.68
CA ALA A 177 2.61 -13.33 -1.87
C ALA A 177 1.54 -13.52 -0.78
N ALA A 178 1.14 -12.44 -0.11
CA ALA A 178 0.06 -12.48 0.87
C ALA A 178 -1.28 -12.89 0.24
N LEU A 179 -1.61 -12.36 -0.94
CA LEU A 179 -2.81 -12.74 -1.68
C LEU A 179 -2.76 -14.20 -2.16
N ALA A 180 -1.62 -14.68 -2.64
CA ALA A 180 -1.41 -16.09 -3.00
C ALA A 180 -1.60 -17.01 -1.78
N ALA A 181 -1.11 -16.58 -0.60
CA ALA A 181 -1.32 -17.32 0.65
C ALA A 181 -2.80 -17.39 1.05
N LEU A 182 -3.58 -16.32 0.83
CA LEU A 182 -5.04 -16.38 0.99
C LEU A 182 -5.68 -17.41 0.05
N ARG A 183 -5.26 -17.41 -1.23
CA ARG A 183 -5.76 -18.37 -2.23
C ARG A 183 -5.38 -19.81 -1.88
N ALA A 184 -4.21 -20.04 -1.27
CA ALA A 184 -3.82 -21.36 -0.77
C ALA A 184 -4.78 -21.90 0.31
N ILE A 185 -5.24 -21.02 1.22
CA ILE A 185 -6.22 -21.39 2.24
C ILE A 185 -7.60 -21.69 1.62
N GLU A 186 -8.03 -20.87 0.66
CA GLU A 186 -9.31 -21.04 -0.02
C GLU A 186 -9.32 -22.28 -0.94
N ALA A 187 -8.18 -22.67 -1.50
CA ALA A 187 -8.05 -23.79 -2.43
C ALA A 187 -8.12 -25.17 -1.74
N ARG A 188 -8.51 -26.17 -2.55
CA ARG A 188 -8.58 -27.60 -2.18
C ARG A 188 -7.67 -28.42 -3.09
N GLY A 189 -7.23 -29.59 -2.61
CA GLY A 189 -6.42 -30.54 -3.40
C GLY A 189 -5.13 -29.95 -3.94
N ALA A 190 -4.73 -30.37 -5.15
CA ALA A 190 -3.48 -29.95 -5.80
C ALA A 190 -3.40 -28.43 -6.07
N ALA A 191 -4.54 -27.75 -6.25
CA ALA A 191 -4.55 -26.30 -6.45
C ALA A 191 -3.95 -25.55 -5.25
N ARG A 192 -4.10 -26.07 -4.03
CA ARG A 192 -3.45 -25.51 -2.82
C ARG A 192 -1.94 -25.54 -2.95
N LEU A 193 -1.37 -26.64 -3.45
CA LEU A 193 0.07 -26.78 -3.65
C LEU A 193 0.57 -25.76 -4.69
N GLY A 194 -0.19 -25.52 -5.75
CA GLY A 194 0.14 -24.49 -6.74
C GLY A 194 0.24 -23.09 -6.11
N TRP A 195 -0.71 -22.72 -5.23
CA TRP A 195 -0.66 -21.43 -4.53
C TRP A 195 0.46 -21.34 -3.51
N LEU A 196 0.74 -22.41 -2.74
CA LEU A 196 1.88 -22.45 -1.82
C LEU A 196 3.21 -22.37 -2.57
N GLY A 197 3.31 -23.04 -3.72
CA GLY A 197 4.45 -22.93 -4.63
C GLY A 197 4.64 -21.49 -5.12
N LEU A 198 3.55 -20.80 -5.48
CA LEU A 198 3.62 -19.38 -5.84
C LEU A 198 4.08 -18.50 -4.66
N VAL A 199 3.62 -18.75 -3.42
CA VAL A 199 4.12 -18.05 -2.23
C VAL A 199 5.63 -18.25 -2.07
N ALA A 200 6.12 -19.48 -2.21
CA ALA A 200 7.54 -19.79 -2.12
C ALA A 200 8.35 -19.10 -3.22
N LEU A 201 7.87 -19.13 -4.48
CA LEU A 201 8.50 -18.45 -5.61
C LEU A 201 8.56 -16.94 -5.41
N LEU A 202 7.48 -16.31 -4.94
CA LEU A 202 7.46 -14.87 -4.63
C LEU A 202 8.36 -14.54 -3.45
N GLY A 203 8.43 -15.42 -2.44
CA GLY A 203 9.38 -15.31 -1.33
C GLY A 203 10.83 -15.33 -1.80
N ALA A 204 11.19 -16.28 -2.67
CA ALA A 204 12.51 -16.34 -3.29
C ALA A 204 12.79 -15.10 -4.14
N ALA A 205 11.82 -14.65 -4.95
CA ALA A 205 11.96 -13.45 -5.75
C ALA A 205 12.17 -12.19 -4.91
N ALA A 206 11.62 -12.10 -3.70
CA ALA A 206 11.84 -10.98 -2.78
C ALA A 206 13.28 -10.91 -2.22
N LEU A 207 14.07 -11.98 -2.35
CA LEU A 207 15.48 -11.99 -1.96
C LEU A 207 16.39 -11.33 -3.01
N LEU A 208 15.93 -11.21 -4.26
CA LEU A 208 16.70 -10.65 -5.38
C LEU A 208 16.93 -9.12 -5.27
N PRO A 209 15.93 -8.28 -4.97
CA PRO A 209 16.09 -6.82 -4.96
C PRO A 209 17.01 -6.27 -3.85
N GLY A 210 17.26 -7.03 -2.76
CA GLY A 210 18.05 -6.54 -1.62
C GLY A 210 17.26 -5.73 -0.58
N GLY A 211 15.93 -5.71 -0.63
CA GLY A 211 15.09 -4.86 0.22
C GLY A 211 14.70 -5.51 1.56
N ARG A 212 15.42 -5.20 2.65
CA ARG A 212 15.10 -5.70 4.00
C ARG A 212 13.68 -5.38 4.47
N ALA A 213 13.24 -4.14 4.26
CA ALA A 213 11.87 -3.72 4.61
C ALA A 213 10.81 -4.47 3.80
N ALA A 214 11.08 -4.75 2.53
CA ALA A 214 10.17 -5.51 1.67
C ALA A 214 10.07 -6.99 2.10
N LEU A 215 11.19 -7.62 2.48
CA LEU A 215 11.18 -8.98 3.03
C LEU A 215 10.38 -9.06 4.34
N ALA A 216 10.60 -8.09 5.25
CA ALA A 216 9.83 -7.99 6.49
C ALA A 216 8.33 -7.76 6.23
N ALA A 217 8.00 -6.91 5.24
CA ALA A 217 6.63 -6.67 4.79
C ALA A 217 5.97 -7.93 4.23
N LEU A 218 6.71 -8.71 3.43
CA LEU A 218 6.27 -10.00 2.91
C LEU A 218 6.00 -10.98 4.04
N ALA A 219 6.95 -11.17 4.95
CA ALA A 219 6.80 -12.09 6.07
C ALA A 219 5.59 -11.73 6.95
N LEU A 220 5.45 -10.44 7.29
CA LEU A 220 4.34 -9.92 8.07
C LEU A 220 3.00 -10.18 7.37
N ALA A 221 2.88 -9.87 6.09
CA ALA A 221 1.61 -9.98 5.36
C ALA A 221 1.22 -11.44 5.07
N VAL A 222 2.19 -12.29 4.71
CA VAL A 222 1.99 -13.75 4.50
C VAL A 222 1.63 -14.44 5.82
N ALA A 223 2.14 -13.97 6.96
CA ALA A 223 1.74 -14.50 8.27
C ALA A 223 0.35 -14.00 8.68
N LEU A 224 0.09 -12.69 8.63
CA LEU A 224 -1.08 -12.11 9.29
C LEU A 224 -2.35 -12.09 8.43
N ALA A 225 -2.28 -11.84 7.12
CA ALA A 225 -3.50 -11.77 6.31
C ALA A 225 -4.25 -13.13 6.24
N PRO A 226 -3.55 -14.26 5.99
CA PRO A 226 -4.10 -15.60 6.18
C PRO A 226 -4.64 -15.89 7.59
N ALA A 227 -3.94 -15.44 8.63
CA ALA A 227 -4.39 -15.61 10.02
C ALA A 227 -5.71 -14.88 10.27
N VAL A 228 -5.87 -13.66 9.73
CA VAL A 228 -7.14 -12.91 9.75
C VAL A 228 -8.25 -13.72 9.08
N LEU A 229 -8.00 -14.30 7.89
CA LEU A 229 -9.00 -15.12 7.19
C LEU A 229 -9.44 -16.32 8.03
N LEU A 230 -8.49 -17.07 8.59
CA LEU A 230 -8.75 -18.29 9.37
C LEU A 230 -9.46 -17.97 10.69
N TRP A 231 -8.96 -17.00 11.44
CA TRP A 231 -9.54 -16.58 12.70
C TRP A 231 -10.99 -16.12 12.52
N ARG A 232 -11.21 -15.25 11.53
CA ARG A 232 -12.55 -14.70 11.22
C ARG A 232 -13.47 -15.71 10.54
N GLY A 233 -12.92 -16.71 9.88
CA GLY A 233 -13.66 -17.82 9.28
C GLY A 233 -14.07 -18.93 10.26
N GLY A 234 -13.98 -18.70 11.57
CA GLY A 234 -14.38 -19.68 12.60
C GLY A 234 -13.32 -20.75 12.90
N ARG A 235 -12.07 -20.53 12.49
CA ARG A 235 -10.94 -21.46 12.72
C ARG A 235 -9.82 -20.79 13.52
N PRO A 236 -10.07 -20.35 14.77
CA PRO A 236 -9.14 -19.54 15.55
C PRO A 236 -7.80 -20.24 15.81
N LEU A 237 -7.83 -21.54 16.14
CA LEU A 237 -6.61 -22.32 16.34
C LEU A 237 -5.73 -22.35 15.08
N ALA A 238 -6.33 -22.56 13.90
CA ALA A 238 -5.59 -22.51 12.65
C ALA A 238 -5.04 -21.11 12.37
N GLY A 239 -5.80 -20.06 12.72
CA GLY A 239 -5.33 -18.67 12.65
C GLY A 239 -4.13 -18.39 13.55
N LEU A 240 -4.08 -18.97 14.76
CA LEU A 240 -2.94 -18.84 15.69
C LEU A 240 -1.72 -19.65 15.24
N LEU A 241 -1.94 -20.86 14.72
CA LEU A 241 -0.85 -21.74 14.27
C LEU A 241 -0.24 -21.29 12.93
N TRP A 242 -1.00 -20.58 12.09
CA TRP A 242 -0.54 -20.16 10.77
C TRP A 242 0.72 -19.28 10.79
N PRO A 243 0.81 -18.21 11.61
CA PRO A 243 2.04 -17.44 11.74
C PRO A 243 3.25 -18.28 12.12
N GLY A 244 3.07 -19.27 13.01
CA GLY A 244 4.12 -20.21 13.37
C GLY A 244 4.56 -21.07 12.18
N ALA A 245 3.61 -21.61 11.42
CA ALA A 245 3.92 -22.37 10.20
C ALA A 245 4.61 -21.52 9.13
N ALA A 246 4.18 -20.28 8.93
CA ALA A 246 4.82 -19.34 8.01
C ALA A 246 6.24 -18.99 8.45
N ALA A 247 6.46 -18.76 9.74
CA ALA A 247 7.79 -18.50 10.31
C ALA A 247 8.73 -19.70 10.16
N LEU A 248 8.25 -20.92 10.45
CA LEU A 248 9.02 -22.14 10.27
C LEU A 248 9.36 -22.38 8.78
N GLY A 249 8.40 -22.15 7.88
CA GLY A 249 8.65 -22.25 6.43
C GLY A 249 9.70 -21.23 5.95
N ALA A 250 9.62 -19.99 6.43
CA ALA A 250 10.62 -18.96 6.12
C ALA A 250 12.00 -19.31 6.69
N ALA A 251 12.07 -19.80 7.93
CA ALA A 251 13.32 -20.23 8.55
C ALA A 251 13.94 -21.43 7.83
N ALA A 252 13.14 -22.43 7.45
CA ALA A 252 13.60 -23.57 6.66
C ALA A 252 14.11 -23.14 5.28
N GLY A 253 13.39 -22.26 4.59
CA GLY A 253 13.83 -21.71 3.30
C GLY A 253 15.14 -20.94 3.42
N LEU A 254 15.27 -20.09 4.44
CA LEU A 254 16.51 -19.36 4.71
C LEU A 254 17.66 -20.31 5.06
N ALA A 255 17.42 -21.35 5.86
CA ALA A 255 18.42 -22.35 6.20
C ALA A 255 18.92 -23.10 4.95
N VAL A 256 18.03 -23.45 4.01
CA VAL A 256 18.41 -24.07 2.73
C VAL A 256 19.29 -23.13 1.90
N VAL A 257 18.94 -21.85 1.82
CA VAL A 257 19.73 -20.85 1.09
C VAL A 257 21.11 -20.68 1.73
N LEU A 258 21.18 -20.54 3.05
CA LEU A 258 22.44 -20.36 3.79
C LEU A 258 23.33 -21.61 3.77
N ALA A 259 22.75 -22.80 3.71
CA ALA A 259 23.49 -24.06 3.60
C ALA A 259 24.09 -24.28 2.21
N ASN A 260 23.75 -23.46 1.20
CA ASN A 260 24.23 -23.58 -0.17
C ASN A 260 24.85 -22.25 -0.64
N PRO A 261 26.15 -22.04 -0.40
CA PRO A 261 26.83 -20.78 -0.73
C PRO A 261 26.65 -20.31 -2.18
N PRO A 262 26.67 -21.20 -3.21
CA PRO A 262 26.32 -20.82 -4.58
C PRO A 262 24.90 -20.25 -4.76
N LEU A 263 23.91 -20.74 -4.00
CA LEU A 263 22.55 -20.19 -4.02
C LEU A 263 22.45 -18.86 -3.26
N ALA A 264 23.24 -18.68 -2.21
CA ALA A 264 23.29 -17.45 -1.45
C ALA A 264 23.99 -16.31 -2.23
N SER A 265 25.03 -16.64 -3.01
CA SER A 265 25.73 -15.68 -3.86
C SER A 265 24.81 -15.11 -4.94
N GLY A 266 24.64 -13.79 -4.99
CA GLY A 266 23.72 -13.11 -5.91
C GLY A 266 22.34 -12.81 -5.31
N LEU A 267 22.02 -13.32 -4.11
CA LEU A 267 20.85 -12.90 -3.35
C LEU A 267 21.18 -11.68 -2.49
N ARG A 268 21.05 -10.48 -3.07
CA ARG A 268 21.39 -9.21 -2.42
C ARG A 268 20.78 -9.02 -1.03
N THR A 269 19.59 -9.58 -0.77
CA THR A 269 18.97 -9.47 0.56
C THR A 269 19.73 -10.30 1.58
N VAL A 270 20.20 -11.49 1.21
CA VAL A 270 20.99 -12.38 2.07
C VAL A 270 22.35 -11.73 2.35
N GLU A 271 23.04 -11.26 1.31
CA GLU A 271 24.31 -10.52 1.43
C GLU A 271 24.19 -9.37 2.44
N ARG A 272 23.15 -8.53 2.32
CA ARG A 272 22.89 -7.42 3.25
C ARG A 272 22.48 -7.82 4.67
N LEU A 273 21.99 -9.04 4.88
CA LEU A 273 21.68 -9.56 6.20
C LEU A 273 22.91 -10.15 6.87
N THR A 274 23.87 -10.65 6.09
CA THR A 274 25.13 -11.24 6.57
C THR A 274 26.27 -10.23 6.69
N GLU A 275 26.23 -9.15 5.90
CA GLU A 275 27.27 -8.12 5.87
C GLU A 275 26.84 -6.86 6.66
N GLY A 276 27.42 -6.68 7.85
CA GLY A 276 27.38 -5.44 8.64
C GLY A 276 26.37 -5.38 9.80
N GLU A 277 26.58 -4.43 10.71
CA GLU A 277 25.63 -4.15 11.81
C GLU A 277 24.28 -3.70 11.24
N VAL A 278 23.22 -4.41 11.62
CA VAL A 278 21.83 -4.23 11.12
C VAL A 278 21.38 -2.75 11.19
N GLY A 279 21.87 -1.98 12.17
CA GLY A 279 21.55 -0.57 12.38
C GLY A 279 22.28 0.42 11.46
N GLN A 280 23.55 0.17 11.12
CA GLN A 280 24.38 1.12 10.34
C GLN A 280 24.15 0.99 8.83
N SER A 281 23.83 -0.20 8.34
CA SER A 281 23.77 -0.52 6.90
C SER A 281 22.58 0.06 6.12
N SER A 282 21.63 0.75 6.78
CA SER A 282 20.49 1.38 6.09
C SER A 282 20.69 2.86 5.74
N GLY A 283 21.66 3.54 6.40
CA GLY A 283 21.81 5.00 6.33
C GLY A 283 20.64 5.80 6.93
N ARG A 284 19.62 5.13 7.50
CA ARG A 284 18.40 5.78 8.00
C ARG A 284 18.52 6.27 9.43
N LEU A 285 19.31 5.60 10.27
CA LEU A 285 19.48 5.99 11.67
C LEU A 285 20.00 7.43 11.81
N PRO A 286 21.02 7.89 11.04
CA PRO A 286 21.42 9.30 11.06
C PRO A 286 20.28 10.25 10.68
N LEU A 287 19.46 9.90 9.68
CA LEU A 287 18.30 10.71 9.27
C LEU A 287 17.21 10.75 10.36
N TRP A 288 17.00 9.66 11.09
CA TRP A 288 16.05 9.61 12.21
C TRP A 288 16.52 10.44 13.40
N GLN A 289 17.80 10.33 13.73
CA GLN A 289 18.43 11.16 14.77
C GLN A 289 18.35 12.65 14.40
N ALA A 290 18.64 13.00 13.15
CA ALA A 290 18.49 14.36 12.65
C ALA A 290 17.03 14.83 12.70
N ALA A 291 16.06 13.97 12.34
CA ALA A 291 14.63 14.30 12.39
C ALA A 291 14.18 14.61 13.83
N LEU A 292 14.62 13.81 14.80
CA LEU A 292 14.33 14.03 16.22
C LEU A 292 15.02 15.28 16.75
N GLY A 293 16.30 15.49 16.41
CA GLY A 293 17.07 16.65 16.87
C GLY A 293 16.55 17.97 16.30
N GLN A 294 16.39 18.05 14.97
CA GLN A 294 15.89 19.25 14.29
C GLN A 294 14.41 19.48 14.58
N GLY A 295 13.60 18.42 14.60
CA GLY A 295 12.19 18.49 14.98
C GLY A 295 12.00 18.98 16.41
N GLY A 296 12.82 18.47 17.34
CA GLY A 296 12.84 18.93 18.73
C GLY A 296 13.21 20.40 18.88
N ALA A 297 14.23 20.86 18.14
CA ALA A 297 14.66 22.26 18.13
C ALA A 297 13.60 23.22 17.53
N ALA A 298 12.77 22.72 16.61
CA ALA A 298 11.72 23.49 15.94
C ALA A 298 10.34 23.41 16.62
N MET A 299 10.25 22.81 17.82
CA MET A 299 8.99 22.71 18.54
C MET A 299 8.42 24.08 18.95
N PRO A 300 7.09 24.23 19.04
CA PRO A 300 6.08 23.18 18.81
C PRO A 300 5.66 23.03 17.35
N TRP A 301 6.08 23.91 16.45
CA TRP A 301 5.50 24.06 15.11
C TRP A 301 6.18 23.23 14.02
N GLY A 302 7.41 22.77 14.28
CA GLY A 302 8.20 22.01 13.32
C GLY A 302 8.86 22.88 12.26
N LEU A 303 9.65 22.23 11.41
CA LEU A 303 10.51 22.88 10.40
C LEU A 303 9.75 23.47 9.20
N GLY A 304 8.46 23.19 9.09
CA GLY A 304 7.64 23.48 7.92
C GLY A 304 7.72 22.37 6.87
N THR A 305 6.65 22.20 6.10
CA THR A 305 6.50 21.11 5.13
C THR A 305 7.63 21.10 4.10
N GLY A 306 8.35 19.99 3.98
CA GLY A 306 9.51 19.86 3.09
C GLY A 306 10.82 20.44 3.66
N GLY A 307 10.79 21.07 4.84
CA GLY A 307 11.93 21.79 5.41
C GLY A 307 13.04 20.90 5.99
N PHE A 308 12.76 19.62 6.24
CA PHE A 308 13.71 18.72 6.93
C PHE A 308 15.08 18.65 6.24
N THR A 309 15.09 18.48 4.92
CA THR A 309 16.33 18.22 4.16
C THR A 309 17.32 19.38 4.24
N ILE A 310 16.82 20.61 4.27
CA ILE A 310 17.63 21.83 4.43
C ILE A 310 18.13 21.93 5.87
N ALA A 311 17.26 21.72 6.87
CA ALA A 311 17.64 21.76 8.29
C ALA A 311 18.67 20.68 8.66
N ALA A 312 18.63 19.53 8.00
CA ALA A 312 19.60 18.44 8.16
C ALA A 312 20.92 18.67 7.40
N GLY A 313 21.07 19.79 6.68
CA GLY A 313 22.29 20.11 5.93
C GLY A 313 22.43 19.36 4.59
N HIS A 314 21.35 18.78 4.07
CA HIS A 314 21.34 18.06 2.80
C HIS A 314 20.91 18.90 1.60
N GLY A 315 20.61 20.19 1.82
CA GLY A 315 20.04 21.08 0.82
C GLY A 315 18.62 20.66 0.44
N ASP A 316 18.13 21.11 -0.72
CA ASP A 316 16.74 20.90 -1.16
C ASP A 316 16.56 19.54 -1.90
N ARG A 317 16.98 18.44 -1.27
CA ARG A 317 17.01 17.09 -1.86
C ARG A 317 15.93 16.18 -1.28
N ARG A 318 14.79 16.05 -1.96
CA ARG A 318 13.64 15.21 -1.52
C ARG A 318 14.01 13.78 -1.12
N GLY A 319 14.99 13.17 -1.79
CA GLY A 319 15.40 11.79 -1.57
C GLY A 319 15.93 11.51 -0.16
N LEU A 320 16.43 12.55 0.55
CA LEU A 320 17.09 12.44 1.85
C LEU A 320 16.17 12.87 3.01
N HIS A 321 14.92 12.40 3.00
CA HIS A 321 13.94 12.62 4.08
C HIS A 321 14.05 11.52 5.16
N PRO A 322 13.35 11.62 6.30
CA PRO A 322 13.49 10.64 7.40
C PRO A 322 13.10 9.21 7.02
N HIS A 323 12.43 8.99 5.89
CA HIS A 323 11.86 7.70 5.47
C HIS A 323 10.94 7.08 6.53
N ASN A 324 10.30 7.89 7.37
CA ASN A 324 9.37 7.43 8.39
C ASN A 324 8.31 8.52 8.55
N HIS A 325 7.07 8.20 8.21
CA HIS A 325 5.96 9.15 8.24
C HIS A 325 5.77 9.82 9.60
N ALA A 326 5.91 9.07 10.69
CA ALA A 326 5.71 9.57 12.04
C ALA A 326 6.80 10.59 12.40
N LEU A 327 8.06 10.28 12.08
CA LEU A 327 9.19 11.19 12.30
C LEU A 327 9.13 12.41 11.37
N GLU A 328 8.66 12.24 10.14
CA GLU A 328 8.46 13.35 9.21
C GLU A 328 7.34 14.29 9.68
N ALA A 329 6.19 13.73 10.10
CA ALA A 329 5.08 14.50 10.66
C ALA A 329 5.51 15.29 11.91
N LEU A 330 6.36 14.69 12.75
CA LEU A 330 6.94 15.35 13.93
C LEU A 330 7.95 16.42 13.55
N ALA A 331 8.91 16.12 12.68
CA ALA A 331 10.00 17.03 12.34
C ALA A 331 9.51 18.24 11.55
N GLU A 332 8.62 18.05 10.59
CA GLU A 332 8.17 19.11 9.70
C GLU A 332 6.87 19.77 10.16
N GLY A 333 5.96 18.99 10.75
CA GLY A 333 4.67 19.47 11.23
C GLY A 333 4.62 19.76 12.73
N GLY A 334 5.69 19.49 13.49
CA GLY A 334 5.74 19.71 14.93
C GLY A 334 4.76 18.83 15.71
N LEU A 335 4.42 19.25 16.93
CA LEU A 335 3.42 18.56 17.76
C LEU A 335 2.02 18.53 17.10
N PRO A 336 1.52 19.62 16.49
CA PRO A 336 0.22 19.59 15.83
C PRO A 336 0.18 18.60 14.66
N GLY A 337 1.19 18.61 13.80
CA GLY A 337 1.30 17.69 12.67
C GLY A 337 1.39 16.24 13.12
N PHE A 338 2.19 15.96 14.15
CA PHE A 338 2.30 14.61 14.71
C PHE A 338 0.99 14.13 15.37
N ALA A 339 0.30 14.99 16.13
CA ALA A 339 -0.98 14.65 16.73
C ALA A 339 -2.06 14.35 15.68
N LEU A 340 -2.13 15.18 14.63
CA LEU A 340 -3.02 14.96 13.49
C LEU A 340 -2.67 13.67 12.73
N TRP A 341 -1.38 13.38 12.57
CA TRP A 341 -0.93 12.12 11.98
C TRP A 341 -1.34 10.90 12.82
N LEU A 342 -1.17 10.95 14.14
CA LEU A 342 -1.62 9.88 15.05
C LEU A 342 -3.15 9.69 14.98
N ALA A 343 -3.92 10.78 14.97
CA ALA A 343 -5.36 10.72 14.85
C ALA A 343 -5.81 10.15 13.48
N ALA A 344 -5.10 10.49 12.39
CA ALA A 344 -5.38 9.99 11.05
C ALA A 344 -4.96 8.52 10.87
N PHE A 345 -3.67 8.21 11.00
CA PHE A 345 -3.11 6.88 10.73
C PHE A 345 -3.38 5.90 11.88
N GLY A 346 -3.20 6.34 13.13
CA GLY A 346 -3.57 5.53 14.30
C GLY A 346 -5.08 5.34 14.40
N GLY A 347 -5.87 6.38 14.11
CA GLY A 347 -7.32 6.27 14.02
C GLY A 347 -7.79 5.33 12.90
N ALA A 348 -7.13 5.33 11.74
CA ALA A 348 -7.40 4.38 10.67
C ALA A 348 -7.04 2.94 11.06
N ALA A 349 -5.93 2.73 11.77
CA ALA A 349 -5.57 1.41 12.30
C ALA A 349 -6.62 0.90 13.30
N ALA A 350 -7.06 1.75 14.23
CA ALA A 350 -8.14 1.44 15.16
C ALA A 350 -9.48 1.16 14.46
N ALA A 351 -9.81 1.97 13.44
CA ALA A 351 -10.99 1.76 12.60
C ALA A 351 -10.91 0.43 11.84
N ALA A 352 -9.76 0.09 11.26
CA ALA A 352 -9.54 -1.16 10.55
C ALA A 352 -9.70 -2.39 11.48
N LEU A 353 -9.19 -2.33 12.71
CA LEU A 353 -9.41 -3.39 13.70
C LEU A 353 -10.91 -3.51 14.07
N ARG A 354 -11.55 -2.38 14.39
CA ARG A 354 -12.97 -2.34 14.80
C ARG A 354 -13.91 -2.81 13.70
N PHE A 355 -13.77 -2.28 12.49
CA PHE A 355 -14.66 -2.59 11.36
C PHE A 355 -14.26 -3.89 10.66
N GLY A 356 -12.97 -4.24 10.65
CA GLY A 356 -12.50 -5.56 10.22
C GLY A 356 -13.09 -6.70 11.05
N ALA A 357 -13.30 -6.47 12.36
CA ALA A 357 -14.01 -7.39 13.24
C ALA A 357 -15.51 -7.54 12.95
N ARG A 358 -16.07 -6.79 12.00
CA ARG A 358 -17.47 -6.89 11.54
C ARG A 358 -17.59 -7.19 10.05
N ALA A 359 -16.53 -6.96 9.29
CA ALA A 359 -16.47 -7.26 7.87
C ALA A 359 -16.45 -8.77 7.60
N ALA A 360 -16.84 -9.14 6.38
CA ALA A 360 -16.70 -10.51 5.88
C ALA A 360 -15.23 -10.94 5.92
N PRO A 361 -14.91 -12.19 6.33
CA PRO A 361 -13.52 -12.65 6.53
C PRO A 361 -12.62 -12.43 5.31
N GLY A 362 -13.10 -12.78 4.12
CA GLY A 362 -12.35 -12.61 2.88
C GLY A 362 -12.07 -11.14 2.53
N ARG A 363 -12.99 -10.23 2.85
CA ARG A 363 -12.80 -8.79 2.66
C ARG A 363 -11.73 -8.23 3.59
N ALA A 364 -11.83 -8.54 4.89
CA ALA A 364 -10.83 -8.13 5.88
C ALA A 364 -9.43 -8.67 5.54
N ALA A 365 -9.33 -9.93 5.14
CA ALA A 365 -8.07 -10.56 4.78
C ALA A 365 -7.43 -9.94 3.52
N ARG A 366 -8.21 -9.65 2.47
CA ARG A 366 -7.69 -8.97 1.25
C ARG A 366 -7.21 -7.56 1.54
N VAL A 367 -7.96 -6.80 2.36
CA VAL A 367 -7.49 -5.48 2.82
C VAL A 367 -6.20 -5.63 3.61
N ALA A 368 -6.11 -6.58 4.55
CA ALA A 368 -4.87 -6.83 5.30
C ALA A 368 -3.68 -7.18 4.38
N ALA A 369 -3.88 -8.03 3.37
CA ALA A 369 -2.84 -8.41 2.41
C ALA A 369 -2.29 -7.23 1.59
N LEU A 370 -3.14 -6.23 1.31
CA LEU A 370 -2.76 -5.02 0.57
C LEU A 370 -2.20 -3.91 1.48
N VAL A 371 -2.70 -3.82 2.72
CA VAL A 371 -2.36 -2.73 3.66
C VAL A 371 -1.12 -3.03 4.49
N LEU A 372 -0.96 -4.26 5.01
CA LEU A 372 0.14 -4.58 5.93
C LEU A 372 1.54 -4.32 5.33
N PRO A 373 1.82 -4.69 4.07
CA PRO A 373 3.10 -4.34 3.46
C PRO A 373 3.38 -2.84 3.43
N MET A 374 2.35 -2.03 3.15
CA MET A 374 2.45 -0.57 3.16
C MET A 374 2.59 -0.02 4.58
N ALA A 375 1.83 -0.54 5.54
CA ALA A 375 1.90 -0.10 6.94
C ALA A 375 3.32 -0.24 7.51
N LEU A 376 4.03 -1.33 7.20
CA LEU A 376 5.44 -1.45 7.57
C LEU A 376 6.31 -0.44 6.81
N THR A 377 6.09 -0.29 5.51
CA THR A 377 6.85 0.62 4.64
C THR A 377 6.72 2.09 5.08
N VAL A 378 5.55 2.50 5.56
CA VAL A 378 5.23 3.81 6.16
C VAL A 378 6.16 4.15 7.33
N MET A 379 6.57 3.15 8.10
CA MET A 379 7.42 3.34 9.28
C MET A 379 8.91 3.38 8.96
N VAL A 380 9.34 2.95 7.77
CA VAL A 380 10.78 2.75 7.52
C VAL A 380 11.28 3.20 6.16
N SER A 381 10.42 3.49 5.18
CA SER A 381 10.87 3.61 3.79
C SER A 381 10.13 4.63 2.90
N THR A 382 9.34 5.56 3.45
CA THR A 382 8.53 6.46 2.61
C THR A 382 8.29 7.83 3.25
N ASP A 383 7.87 8.79 2.41
CA ASP A 383 7.43 10.13 2.80
C ASP A 383 5.91 10.31 2.79
N LEU A 384 5.43 11.38 3.44
CA LEU A 384 4.02 11.82 3.47
C LEU A 384 3.46 12.20 2.10
N GLY A 385 4.29 12.31 1.06
CA GLY A 385 3.86 12.47 -0.33
C GLY A 385 3.53 11.15 -1.02
N ASN A 386 3.76 9.99 -0.41
CA ASN A 386 3.59 8.73 -1.11
C ASN A 386 2.11 8.35 -1.29
N ARG A 387 1.64 8.44 -2.55
CA ARG A 387 0.31 8.00 -3.01
C ARG A 387 -0.09 6.59 -2.55
N MET A 388 0.88 5.68 -2.40
CA MET A 388 0.62 4.30 -2.00
C MET A 388 0.21 4.21 -0.53
N ALA A 389 0.80 5.04 0.33
CA ALA A 389 0.42 5.13 1.74
C ALA A 389 -1.01 5.65 1.89
N TRP A 390 -1.37 6.69 1.13
CA TRP A 390 -2.72 7.25 1.09
C TRP A 390 -3.76 6.24 0.59
N PHE A 391 -3.44 5.47 -0.45
CA PHE A 391 -4.31 4.40 -0.93
C PHE A 391 -4.52 3.29 0.10
N ALA A 392 -3.45 2.82 0.74
CA ALA A 392 -3.54 1.80 1.78
C ALA A 392 -4.32 2.29 3.01
N LEU A 393 -4.15 3.56 3.38
CA LEU A 393 -4.97 4.20 4.41
C LEU A 393 -6.46 4.21 4.03
N GLY A 394 -6.76 4.54 2.77
CA GLY A 394 -8.10 4.46 2.22
C GLY A 394 -8.68 3.05 2.26
N LEU A 395 -7.90 2.01 1.90
CA LEU A 395 -8.32 0.61 2.00
C LEU A 395 -8.66 0.22 3.45
N ALA A 396 -7.83 0.65 4.41
CA ALA A 396 -8.03 0.38 5.84
C ALA A 396 -9.32 1.02 6.37
N LEU A 397 -9.51 2.33 6.11
CA LEU A 397 -10.75 3.06 6.44
C LEU A 397 -11.97 2.49 5.70
N GLY A 398 -11.76 2.01 4.48
CA GLY A 398 -12.77 1.42 3.62
C GLY A 398 -13.47 0.21 4.23
N LEU A 399 -12.90 -0.46 5.25
CA LEU A 399 -13.59 -1.50 6.01
C LEU A 399 -14.86 -0.99 6.72
N GLY A 400 -14.91 0.30 7.06
CA GLY A 400 -16.09 0.98 7.61
C GLY A 400 -17.06 1.52 6.55
N VAL A 401 -16.83 1.23 5.28
CA VAL A 401 -17.64 1.70 4.14
C VAL A 401 -18.39 0.52 3.52
N ALA A 402 -19.62 0.73 3.05
CA ALA A 402 -20.36 -0.27 2.31
C ALA A 402 -21.08 0.37 1.11
N ALA A 403 -20.95 -0.25 -0.06
CA ALA A 403 -21.70 0.10 -1.26
C ALA A 403 -22.93 -0.81 -1.44
N GLY A 404 -24.11 -0.21 -1.53
CA GLY A 404 -25.37 -0.86 -1.90
C GLY A 404 -25.74 -0.58 -3.36
N PRO A 405 -26.61 -1.41 -3.99
CA PRO A 405 -27.27 -1.04 -5.23
C PRO A 405 -28.08 0.24 -4.98
N ARG A 406 -27.94 1.22 -5.87
CA ARG A 406 -28.84 2.38 -5.85
C ARG A 406 -30.21 1.90 -6.27
N GLY A 407 -31.19 2.00 -5.38
CA GLY A 407 -32.57 1.62 -5.69
C GLY A 407 -32.99 2.39 -6.94
N MET A 408 -33.32 1.69 -8.03
CA MET A 408 -34.16 2.33 -9.04
C MET A 408 -35.42 2.71 -8.28
N ALA A 409 -35.72 4.01 -8.22
CA ALA A 409 -36.98 4.49 -7.68
C ALA A 409 -38.05 3.52 -8.16
N GLU A 410 -38.75 2.86 -7.22
CA GLU A 410 -39.97 2.14 -7.56
C GLU A 410 -40.75 3.10 -8.47
N PRO A 411 -41.06 2.71 -9.72
CA PRO A 411 -41.90 3.55 -10.53
C PRO A 411 -43.13 3.82 -9.67
N LEU A 412 -43.48 5.09 -9.51
CA LEU A 412 -44.72 5.56 -8.90
C LEU A 412 -45.87 5.01 -9.75
N GLY A 413 -46.13 3.71 -9.61
CA GLY A 413 -47.11 2.92 -10.32
C GLY A 413 -48.18 2.54 -9.33
N ASP A 414 -49.29 3.26 -9.42
CA ASP A 414 -50.61 2.86 -8.96
C ASP A 414 -50.71 2.36 -7.51
N ARG A 415 -50.63 3.29 -6.56
CA ARG A 415 -51.45 3.17 -5.34
C ARG A 415 -52.89 3.55 -5.68
N GLY A 416 -53.61 2.59 -6.26
CA GLY A 416 -55.03 2.34 -6.02
C GLY A 416 -56.01 3.50 -6.14
N ALA A 417 -56.49 3.73 -7.37
CA ALA A 417 -57.93 3.92 -7.56
C ALA A 417 -58.59 2.53 -7.47
N GLY A 418 -59.06 2.15 -6.28
CA GLY A 418 -59.56 0.81 -5.99
C GLY A 418 -60.70 0.80 -4.98
N SER A 419 -61.85 1.31 -5.44
CA SER A 419 -63.23 0.97 -5.04
C SER A 419 -63.50 0.53 -3.59
N SER A 420 -64.03 1.46 -2.79
CA SER A 420 -64.99 1.13 -1.73
C SER A 420 -66.32 0.71 -2.38
N GLY A 421 -66.65 -0.58 -2.29
CA GLY A 421 -67.90 -1.12 -2.80
C GLY A 421 -68.15 -2.53 -2.32
N ARG A 422 -68.58 -2.67 -1.06
CA ARG A 422 -69.65 -3.56 -0.58
C ARG A 422 -69.87 -3.36 0.91
#